data_AF-A0A9P7JZF3-F1
#
_entry.id   AF-A0A9P7JZF3-F1
#
_cell.length_a   1.000
_cell.length_b   1.000
_cell.length_c   1.000
_cell.angle_alpha   90.00
_cell.angle_beta   90.00
_cell.angle_gamma   90.00
#
_symmetry.space_group_name_H-M   'P 1'
#
loop_
_entity.id
_entity.type
_entity.pdbx_description
1 polymer ?
#
loop_
_entity_poly.entity_id
_entity_poly.type
_entity_poly.pdbx_seq_one_letter_code
_entity_poly.pdbx_strand_id
1 'polypeptide(L)' 'MLITSTSSTCNSRIECLWVEVGTQFAQRWRAFFTQLENYHGLRPNIPSHIWLLQTLFLGKINQDCSDFQAE' A
#
# COMPACT_ATOMS: atom_id res chain seq x y z
N MET A 1 -24.10 -24.04 -23.84
CA MET A 1 -24.69 -23.25 -22.74
C MET A 1 -23.56 -22.37 -22.18
N LEU A 2 -23.64 -21.09 -22.53
CA LEU A 2 -22.86 -19.91 -22.12
C LEU A 2 -21.38 -20.09 -21.69
N ILE A 3 -20.51 -19.67 -22.60
CA ILE A 3 -19.11 -19.28 -22.38
C ILE A 3 -19.09 -18.15 -21.34
N THR A 4 -18.55 -18.37 -20.15
CA THR A 4 -18.20 -17.28 -19.23
C THR A 4 -16.91 -16.62 -19.71
N SER A 5 -17.03 -15.74 -20.70
CA SER A 5 -15.95 -14.87 -21.12
C SER A 5 -15.77 -13.81 -20.04
N THR A 6 -14.89 -14.06 -19.07
CA THR A 6 -14.48 -13.04 -18.09
C THR A 6 -13.65 -12.02 -18.84
N SER A 7 -14.34 -10.99 -19.31
CA SER A 7 -13.83 -9.89 -20.13
C SER A 7 -12.53 -9.30 -19.58
N SER A 8 -11.52 -9.30 -20.45
CA SER A 8 -10.22 -8.59 -20.35
C SER A 8 -10.34 -7.15 -19.81
N THR A 9 -11.49 -6.49 -20.00
CA THR A 9 -11.75 -5.13 -19.52
C THR A 9 -11.81 -5.01 -18.00
N CYS A 10 -12.28 -6.02 -17.27
CA CYS A 10 -12.25 -6.00 -15.79
C CYS A 10 -10.83 -6.18 -15.27
N ASN A 11 -10.03 -7.02 -15.94
CA ASN A 11 -8.63 -7.22 -15.59
C ASN A 11 -7.82 -5.93 -15.79
N SER A 12 -8.04 -5.22 -16.91
CA SER A 12 -7.40 -3.92 -17.14
C SER A 12 -7.77 -2.85 -16.10
N ARG A 13 -9.02 -2.86 -15.59
CA ARG A 13 -9.42 -1.93 -14.51
C ARG A 13 -8.72 -2.23 -13.19
N ILE A 14 -8.59 -3.52 -12.84
CA ILE A 14 -7.87 -3.96 -11.64
C ILE A 14 -6.39 -3.61 -11.76
N GLU A 15 -5.78 -3.84 -12.92
CA GLU A 15 -4.38 -3.49 -13.19
C GLU A 15 -4.13 -1.98 -13.09
N CYS A 16 -5.00 -1.15 -13.69
CA CYS A 16 -4.92 0.32 -13.52
C CYS A 16 -5.05 0.73 -12.05
N LEU A 17 -6.00 0.14 -11.32
CA LEU A 17 -6.17 0.42 -9.89
C LEU A 17 -4.91 0.08 -9.09
N TRP A 18 -4.28 -1.06 -9.37
CA TRP A 18 -3.01 -1.43 -8.71
C TRP A 18 -1.86 -0.46 -9.06
N VAL A 19 -1.81 0.04 -10.29
CA VAL A 19 -0.85 1.07 -10.69
C VAL A 19 -1.10 2.37 -9.92
N GLU A 20 -2.35 2.80 -9.78
CA GLU A 20 -2.72 4.00 -9.02
C GLU A 20 -2.41 3.85 -7.53
N VAL A 21 -2.79 2.72 -6.91
CA VAL A 21 -2.45 2.41 -5.52
C VAL A 21 -0.92 2.40 -5.34
N GLY A 22 -0.17 1.83 -6.27
CA GLY A 22 1.29 1.79 -6.23
C GLY A 22 1.94 3.17 -6.30
N THR A 23 1.46 4.02 -7.22
CA THR A 23 2.07 5.31 -7.55
C THR A 23 1.58 6.46 -6.66
N GLN A 24 0.31 6.46 -6.27
CA GLN A 24 -0.29 7.58 -5.54
C GLN A 24 -0.32 7.34 -4.03
N PHE A 25 -0.57 6.10 -3.59
CA PHE A 25 -0.70 5.74 -2.18
C PHE A 25 0.61 5.13 -1.62
N ALA A 26 1.00 3.96 -2.12
CA ALA A 26 2.10 3.17 -1.56
C ALA A 26 3.47 3.87 -1.69
N GLN A 27 3.68 4.65 -2.76
CA GLN A 27 4.92 5.39 -2.97
C GLN A 27 5.19 6.41 -1.85
N ARG A 28 4.15 7.09 -1.34
CA ARG A 28 4.28 8.10 -0.28
C ARG A 28 4.70 7.44 1.03
N TRP A 29 4.02 6.36 1.42
CA TRP A 29 4.37 5.57 2.59
C TRP A 29 5.76 4.96 2.50
N ARG A 30 6.15 4.45 1.32
CA ARG A 30 7.51 3.93 1.10
C ARG A 30 8.56 5.01 1.36
N ALA A 31 8.40 6.20 0.77
CA ALA A 31 9.34 7.31 0.96
C ALA A 31 9.44 7.72 2.44
N PHE A 32 8.30 7.81 3.14
CA PHE A 32 8.24 8.12 4.57
C PHE A 32 9.00 7.10 5.42
N PHE A 33 8.73 5.80 5.23
CA PHE A 33 9.39 4.75 6.02
C PHE A 33 10.89 4.66 5.70
N THR A 34 11.30 4.83 4.44
CA THR A 34 12.73 4.88 4.09
C THR A 34 13.46 6.04 4.79
N GLN A 35 12.85 7.22 4.87
CA GLN A 35 13.43 8.33 5.63
C GLN A 35 13.49 8.02 7.12
N LEU A 36 12.40 7.50 7.69
CA LEU A 36 12.32 7.15 9.10
C LEU A 36 13.38 6.10 9.49
N GLU A 37 13.56 5.08 8.65
CA GLU A 37 14.58 4.05 8.82
C GLU A 37 15.99 4.64 8.83
N ASN A 38 16.29 5.56 7.91
CA ASN A 38 17.59 6.21 7.84
C ASN A 38 17.88 7.12 9.04
N TYR A 39 16.88 7.89 9.51
CA TYR A 39 17.06 8.81 10.64
C TYR A 39 17.19 8.11 11.98
N HIS A 40 16.44 7.02 12.19
CA HIS A 40 16.39 6.32 13.47
C HIS A 40 17.17 5.00 13.50
N GLY A 41 17.84 4.64 12.39
CA GLY A 41 18.58 3.39 12.27
C GLY A 41 17.68 2.15 12.34
N LEU A 42 16.40 2.27 11.96
CA LEU A 42 15.49 1.12 11.96
C LEU A 42 15.92 0.17 10.85
N ARG A 43 16.06 -1.10 11.23
CA ARG A 43 16.42 -2.18 10.31
C ARG A 43 15.20 -3.04 9.97
N PRO A 44 14.89 -3.25 8.68
CA PRO A 44 13.76 -4.08 8.26
C PRO A 44 13.98 -5.58 8.49
N ASN A 45 15.21 -6.02 8.79
CA ASN A 45 15.50 -7.41 9.15
C ASN A 45 15.25 -7.72 10.64
N ILE A 46 14.91 -6.71 11.46
CA ILE A 46 14.63 -6.89 12.88
C ILE A 46 13.11 -6.91 13.08
N PRO A 47 12.51 -8.05 13.47
CA PRO A 47 11.06 -8.16 13.63
C PRO A 47 10.46 -7.14 14.60
N SER A 48 11.18 -6.79 15.68
CA SER A 48 10.69 -5.80 16.64
C SER A 48 10.55 -4.39 16.04
N HIS A 49 11.40 -4.00 15.09
CA HIS A 49 11.25 -2.73 14.39
C HIS A 49 10.03 -2.75 13.47
N ILE A 50 9.75 -3.87 12.80
CA ILE A 50 8.54 -4.03 11.99
C ILE A 50 7.30 -3.91 12.88
N TRP A 51 7.27 -4.63 14.01
CA TRP A 51 6.15 -4.57 14.96
C TRP A 51 5.94 -3.17 15.53
N LEU A 52 7.03 -2.45 15.84
CA LEU A 52 6.97 -1.05 16.27
C LEU A 52 6.30 -0.18 15.20
N LEU A 53 6.76 -0.26 13.95
CA LEU A 53 6.20 0.52 12.85
C LEU A 53 4.73 0.17 12.58
N GLN A 54 4.37 -1.12 12.59
CA GLN A 54 2.98 -1.56 12.47
C GLN A 54 2.12 -0.99 13.60
N THR A 55 2.58 -1.07 14.85
CA THR A 55 1.81 -0.56 16.01
C THR A 55 1.58 0.95 15.92
N LEU A 56 2.56 1.71 15.44
CA LEU A 56 2.48 3.17 15.35
C LEU A 56 1.69 3.67 14.14
N PHE A 57 1.80 2.99 12.99
CA PHE A 57 1.35 3.54 11.72
C PHE A 57 0.24 2.74 11.04
N LEU A 58 -0.03 1.49 11.42
CA LEU A 58 -1.07 0.69 10.76
C LEU A 58 -2.45 1.37 10.81
N GLY A 59 -2.80 1.97 11.95
CA GLY A 59 -4.05 2.74 12.07
C GLY A 59 -4.10 3.94 11.13
N LYS A 60 -2.98 4.65 10.96
CA LYS A 60 -2.88 5.79 10.04
C LYS A 60 -2.94 5.36 8.57
N ILE A 61 -2.29 4.25 8.22
CA ILE A 61 -2.34 3.66 6.88
C ILE A 61 -3.77 3.24 6.54
N ASN A 62 -4.49 2.62 7.49
CA ASN A 62 -5.87 2.21 7.27
C ASN A 62 -6.80 3.43 7.07
N GLN A 63 -6.59 4.50 7.84
CA GLN A 63 -7.34 5.74 7.66
C GLN A 63 -7.05 6.36 6.29
N ASP A 64 -5.77 6.54 5.93
CA ASP A 64 -5.34 7.08 4.64
C ASP A 64 -5.84 6.24 3.46
N CYS A 65 -5.90 4.91 3.63
CA CYS A 65 -6.49 4.00 2.64
C CYS A 65 -8.00 4.21 2.49
N SER A 66 -8.70 4.45 3.60
CA SER A 66 -10.14 4.74 3.58
C SER A 66 -10.42 6.09 2.91
N ASP A 67 -9.58 7.09 3.17
CA ASP A 67 -9.66 8.41 2.54
C ASP A 67 -9.37 8.33 1.04
N PHE A 68 -8.33 7.58 0.64
CA PHE A 68 -7.99 7.33 -0.78
C PHE A 68 -9.11 6.60 -1.55
N GLN A 69 -9.87 5.72 -0.89
CA GLN A 69 -11.02 5.06 -1.51
C GLN A 69 -12.24 5.97 -1.68
N ALA A 70 -12.31 7.06 -0.92
CA ALA A 70 -13.42 8.01 -0.94
C ALA A 70 -13.24 9.16 -1.95
N GLU A 71 -12.02 9.38 -2.44
CA GLU A 71 -11.70 10.26 -3.59
C GLU A 71 -12.10 9.62 -4.93
#